data_AF-A0A225V297-F1
#
_entry.id   AF-A0A225V297-F1
#
_cell.length_a   1.000
_cell.length_b   1.000
_cell.length_c   1.000
_cell.angle_alpha   90.00
_cell.angle_beta   90.00
_cell.angle_gamma   90.00
#
_symmetry.space_group_name_H-M   'P 1'
#
loop_
_entity.id
_entity.type
_entity.pdbx_description
1 polymer ?
#
loop_
_entity_poly.entity_id
_entity_poly.type
_entity_poly.pdbx_seq_one_letter_code
_entity_poly.pdbx_strand_id
1 'polypeptide(L)'
;MLRQMFEFLATSQQQQQQFAQLMQQQTFFQQQMLQQQASTQRQQKKKGKPPIFNGDSSEDLDLWILSTEQYYVDSQEDMASNTSDFVNLIFGNLGPTAQTWYREFKTSLSDRPATWIIFKEQIRQRFRGSDFQHKLLSKLYNLRWAGSQQAYTTKFQHLLSQLEEDLPEGVKQFESRNKRLCFPEYPRYSANGNRISAAF
;
A
#
# COMPACT_ATOMS: atom_id res chain seq x y z
N MET A 1 -12.31 -44.11 -63.04
CA MET A 1 -12.07 -42.66 -63.24
C MET A 1 -12.73 -41.81 -62.14
N LEU A 2 -14.06 -41.85 -61.94
CA LEU A 2 -14.75 -41.06 -60.90
C LEU A 2 -14.28 -41.35 -59.45
N ARG A 3 -14.04 -42.62 -59.11
CA ARG A 3 -13.58 -43.03 -57.77
C ARG A 3 -12.19 -42.47 -57.41
N GLN A 4 -11.26 -42.47 -58.38
CA GLN A 4 -9.92 -41.90 -58.19
C GLN A 4 -9.95 -40.38 -58.03
N MET A 5 -10.84 -39.67 -58.74
CA MET A 5 -11.01 -38.23 -58.53
C MET A 5 -11.56 -37.90 -57.14
N PHE A 6 -12.51 -38.70 -56.64
CA PHE A 6 -13.03 -38.55 -55.27
C PHE A 6 -11.96 -38.82 -54.21
N GLU A 7 -11.14 -39.85 -54.38
CA GLU A 7 -10.01 -40.14 -53.48
C GLU A 7 -8.95 -39.02 -53.50
N PHE A 8 -8.65 -38.45 -54.68
CA PHE A 8 -7.73 -37.31 -54.81
C PHE A 8 -8.28 -36.03 -54.16
N LEU A 9 -9.57 -35.74 -54.35
CA LEU A 9 -10.24 -34.61 -53.69
C LEU A 9 -10.29 -34.79 -52.17
N ALA A 10 -10.56 -36.00 -51.69
CA ALA A 10 -10.58 -36.30 -50.26
C ALA A 10 -9.18 -36.15 -49.62
N THR A 11 -8.13 -36.68 -50.26
CA THR A 11 -6.75 -36.55 -49.76
C THR A 11 -6.25 -35.11 -49.82
N SER A 12 -6.58 -34.37 -50.88
CA SER A 12 -6.25 -32.93 -51.01
C SER A 12 -6.93 -32.10 -49.91
N GLN A 13 -8.21 -32.34 -49.64
CA GLN A 13 -8.93 -31.66 -48.57
C GLN A 13 -8.34 -32.00 -47.18
N GLN A 14 -7.97 -33.25 -46.96
CA GLN A 14 -7.40 -33.70 -45.70
C GLN A 14 -6.01 -33.08 -45.43
N GLN A 15 -5.18 -32.94 -46.47
CA GLN A 15 -3.90 -32.21 -46.37
C GLN A 15 -4.10 -30.73 -46.04
N GLN A 16 -5.06 -30.06 -46.67
CA GLN A 16 -5.37 -28.65 -46.36
C GLN A 16 -5.83 -28.46 -44.91
N GLN A 17 -6.65 -29.38 -44.39
CA GLN A 17 -7.12 -29.33 -43.01
C GLN A 17 -5.97 -29.50 -41.99
N GLN A 18 -5.03 -30.41 -42.25
CA GLN A 18 -3.86 -30.60 -41.39
C GLN A 18 -2.97 -29.35 -41.35
N PHE A 19 -2.74 -28.73 -42.51
CA PHE A 19 -1.93 -27.51 -42.58
C PHE A 19 -2.62 -26.33 -41.86
N ALA A 20 -3.94 -26.20 -42.01
CA ALA A 20 -4.72 -25.18 -41.31
C ALA A 20 -4.68 -25.35 -39.78
N GLN A 21 -4.77 -26.59 -39.28
CA GLN A 21 -4.66 -26.87 -37.83
C GLN A 21 -3.26 -26.51 -37.29
N LEU A 22 -2.20 -26.85 -38.03
CA LEU A 22 -0.83 -26.51 -37.63
C LEU A 22 -0.63 -25.00 -37.57
N MET A 23 -1.14 -24.28 -38.57
CA MET A 23 -1.03 -22.82 -38.65
C MET A 23 -1.82 -22.13 -37.52
N GLN A 24 -3.01 -22.65 -37.19
CA GLN A 24 -3.80 -22.16 -36.05
C GLN A 24 -3.06 -22.36 -34.72
N GLN A 25 -2.41 -23.52 -34.54
CA GLN A 25 -1.63 -23.80 -33.32
C GLN A 25 -0.43 -22.85 -33.20
N GLN A 26 0.29 -22.61 -34.30
CA GLN A 26 1.41 -21.66 -34.30
C GLN A 26 0.95 -20.22 -34.01
N THR A 27 -0.20 -19.83 -34.57
CA THR A 27 -0.80 -18.50 -34.34
C THR A 27 -1.24 -18.33 -32.90
N PHE A 28 -1.86 -19.37 -32.32
CA PHE A 28 -2.26 -19.38 -30.91
C PHE A 28 -1.05 -19.21 -29.98
N PHE A 29 0.01 -19.97 -30.21
CA PHE A 29 1.24 -19.88 -29.41
C PHE A 29 1.89 -18.50 -29.52
N GLN A 30 1.97 -17.94 -30.74
CA GLN A 30 2.51 -16.60 -30.95
C GLN A 30 1.65 -15.54 -30.24
N GLN A 31 0.32 -15.68 -30.29
CA GLN A 31 -0.60 -14.76 -29.62
C GLN A 31 -0.51 -14.87 -28.08
N GLN A 32 -0.32 -16.09 -27.56
CA GLN A 32 -0.10 -16.33 -26.13
C GLN A 32 1.20 -15.69 -25.64
N MET A 33 2.30 -15.84 -26.40
CA MET A 33 3.58 -15.19 -26.13
C MET A 33 3.46 -13.66 -26.15
N LEU A 34 2.79 -13.10 -27.16
CA LEU A 34 2.55 -11.65 -27.27
C LEU A 34 1.69 -11.12 -26.11
N GLN A 35 0.67 -11.87 -25.68
CA GLN A 35 -0.16 -11.47 -24.53
C GLN A 35 0.63 -11.51 -23.22
N GLN A 36 1.48 -12.52 -22.99
CA GLN A 36 2.34 -12.59 -21.81
C GLN A 36 3.36 -11.44 -21.74
N GLN A 37 3.95 -11.05 -22.88
CA GLN A 37 4.87 -9.91 -22.93
C GLN A 37 4.13 -8.57 -22.79
N ALA A 38 2.93 -8.45 -23.34
CA ALA A 38 2.12 -7.24 -23.25
C ALA A 38 1.58 -7.01 -21.83
N SER A 39 1.23 -8.07 -21.08
CA SER A 39 0.75 -7.95 -19.69
C SER A 39 1.86 -7.50 -18.74
N THR A 40 3.06 -8.09 -18.84
CA THR A 40 4.24 -7.67 -18.05
C THR A 40 4.67 -6.23 -18.36
N GLN A 41 4.71 -5.83 -19.64
CA GLN A 41 5.08 -4.46 -20.00
C GLN A 41 4.01 -3.41 -19.63
N ARG A 42 2.71 -3.74 -19.69
CA ARG A 42 1.64 -2.80 -19.32
C ARG A 42 1.59 -2.53 -17.82
N GLN A 43 1.97 -3.50 -16.99
CA GLN A 43 2.10 -3.31 -15.54
C GLN A 43 3.33 -2.46 -15.19
N GLN A 44 4.47 -2.72 -15.83
CA GLN A 44 5.70 -1.94 -15.62
C GLN A 44 5.59 -0.49 -16.11
N LYS A 45 4.88 -0.23 -17.23
CA LYS A 45 4.72 1.13 -17.78
C LYS A 45 3.81 2.06 -16.97
N LYS A 46 2.99 1.54 -16.05
CA LYS A 46 2.07 2.36 -15.24
C LYS A 46 2.61 2.73 -13.86
N LYS A 47 3.45 1.87 -13.27
CA LYS A 47 4.03 2.14 -11.96
C LYS A 47 5.29 2.99 -12.16
N GLY A 48 5.28 4.20 -11.60
CA GLY A 48 6.46 5.07 -11.59
C GLY A 48 7.63 4.43 -10.83
N LYS A 49 8.63 5.23 -10.46
CA LYS A 49 9.71 4.71 -9.60
C LYS A 49 9.14 4.24 -8.26
N PRO A 50 9.63 3.12 -7.69
CA PRO A 50 9.23 2.70 -6.36
C PRO A 50 9.58 3.79 -5.33
N PRO A 51 8.79 3.92 -4.26
CA PRO A 51 9.05 4.89 -3.20
C PRO A 51 10.36 4.55 -2.48
N ILE A 52 11.25 5.55 -2.36
CA ILE A 52 12.56 5.39 -1.70
C ILE A 52 12.48 5.90 -0.27
N PHE A 53 13.12 5.19 0.67
CA PHE A 53 13.30 5.66 2.04
C PHE A 53 14.78 5.82 2.36
N ASN A 54 15.21 7.05 2.61
CA ASN A 54 16.62 7.34 2.85
C ASN A 54 17.03 7.03 4.29
N GLY A 55 16.09 7.11 5.24
CA GLY A 55 16.36 6.96 6.67
C GLY A 55 16.57 8.30 7.37
N ASP A 56 16.09 9.39 6.79
CA ASP A 56 16.21 10.73 7.36
C ASP A 56 15.09 11.01 8.36
N SER A 57 15.39 11.77 9.43
CA SER A 57 14.40 12.09 10.47
C SER A 57 13.24 12.97 10.00
N SER A 58 13.34 13.57 8.81
CA SER A 58 12.28 14.36 8.18
C SER A 58 11.33 13.52 7.33
N GLU A 59 11.69 12.29 6.99
CA GLU A 59 10.86 11.40 6.19
C GLU A 59 9.75 10.78 7.06
N ASP A 60 8.56 10.64 6.48
CA ASP A 60 7.45 9.95 7.11
C ASP A 60 7.56 8.45 6.81
N LEU A 61 8.14 7.71 7.77
CA LEU A 61 8.36 6.26 7.65
C LEU A 61 7.05 5.49 7.44
N ASP A 62 5.99 5.85 8.16
CA ASP A 62 4.71 5.14 8.07
C ASP A 62 4.03 5.40 6.72
N LEU A 63 4.12 6.63 6.20
CA LEU A 63 3.68 6.95 4.84
C LEU A 63 4.50 6.20 3.79
N TRP A 64 5.81 6.06 3.97
CA TRP A 64 6.65 5.29 3.07
C TRP A 64 6.29 3.79 3.07
N ILE A 65 6.06 3.19 4.25
CA ILE A 65 5.61 1.80 4.39
C ILE A 65 4.30 1.61 3.61
N LEU A 66 3.31 2.49 3.84
CA LEU A 66 2.02 2.43 3.17
C LEU A 66 2.16 2.59 1.64
N SER A 67 2.97 3.54 1.20
CA SER A 67 3.22 3.79 -0.22
C SER A 67 3.90 2.60 -0.90
N THR A 68 4.79 1.92 -0.18
CA THR A 68 5.49 0.71 -0.63
C THR A 68 4.51 -0.45 -0.78
N GLU A 69 3.68 -0.71 0.23
CA GLU A 69 2.64 -1.76 0.18
C GLU A 69 1.67 -1.51 -0.98
N GLN A 70 1.27 -0.25 -1.20
CA GLN A 70 0.38 0.11 -2.30
C GLN A 70 1.06 -0.03 -3.68
N TYR A 71 2.36 0.28 -3.77
CA TYR A 71 3.13 0.09 -4.99
C TYR A 71 3.23 -1.40 -5.37
N TYR A 72 3.45 -2.26 -4.38
CA TYR A 72 3.57 -3.71 -4.56
C TYR A 72 2.27 -4.47 -4.27
N VAL A 73 1.10 -3.86 -4.49
CA VAL A 73 -0.19 -4.53 -4.26
C VAL A 73 -0.35 -5.86 -5.01
N ASP A 74 0.27 -5.98 -6.19
CA ASP A 74 0.24 -7.21 -7.00
C ASP A 74 1.16 -8.32 -6.43
N SER A 75 2.04 -7.98 -5.49
CA SER A 75 2.95 -8.90 -4.78
C SER A 75 2.49 -9.16 -3.35
N GLN A 76 1.18 -9.07 -3.08
CA GLN A 76 0.62 -9.29 -1.75
C GLN A 76 0.91 -10.69 -1.18
N GLU A 77 0.95 -11.71 -2.04
CA GLU A 77 1.32 -13.07 -1.62
C GLU A 77 2.76 -13.14 -1.11
N ASP A 78 3.70 -12.48 -1.81
CA ASP A 78 5.10 -12.41 -1.39
C ASP A 78 5.24 -11.65 -0.05
N MET A 79 4.46 -10.57 0.13
CA MET A 79 4.42 -9.80 1.39
C MET A 79 3.88 -10.60 2.56
N ALA A 80 2.89 -11.45 2.33
CA ALA A 80 2.29 -12.31 3.35
C ALA A 80 3.07 -13.60 3.59
N SER A 81 4.00 -13.95 2.69
CA SER A 81 4.81 -15.16 2.79
C SER A 81 5.78 -15.10 3.97
N ASN A 82 6.10 -16.26 4.55
CA ASN A 82 7.12 -16.40 5.59
C ASN A 82 8.54 -16.49 5.00
N THR A 83 8.81 -15.73 3.94
CA THR A 83 10.12 -15.72 3.24
C THR A 83 10.80 -14.37 3.40
N SER A 84 12.05 -14.28 2.94
CA SER A 84 12.77 -12.98 2.86
C SER A 84 12.61 -12.30 1.50
N ASP A 85 11.88 -12.89 0.56
CA ASP A 85 11.95 -12.50 -0.85
C ASP A 85 11.44 -11.08 -1.08
N PHE A 86 10.32 -10.75 -0.45
CA PHE A 86 9.80 -9.38 -0.49
C PHE A 86 10.75 -8.38 0.18
N VAL A 87 11.32 -8.71 1.34
CA VAL A 87 12.24 -7.81 2.05
C VAL A 87 13.54 -7.61 1.26
N ASN A 88 14.03 -8.64 0.56
CA ASN A 88 15.17 -8.54 -0.35
C ASN A 88 14.84 -7.66 -1.56
N LEU A 89 13.61 -7.69 -2.07
CA LEU A 89 13.15 -6.76 -3.11
C LEU A 89 13.14 -5.32 -2.60
N ILE A 90 12.64 -5.09 -1.38
CA ILE A 90 12.57 -3.75 -0.77
C ILE A 90 13.96 -3.15 -0.50
N PHE A 91 15.01 -3.95 -0.32
CA PHE A 91 16.38 -3.44 -0.17
C PHE A 91 16.78 -2.45 -1.27
N GLY A 92 16.35 -2.67 -2.52
CA GLY A 92 16.61 -1.77 -3.65
C GLY A 92 15.95 -0.40 -3.54
N ASN A 93 14.97 -0.26 -2.64
CA ASN A 93 14.23 0.98 -2.38
C ASN A 93 14.75 1.71 -1.13
N LEU A 94 15.76 1.17 -0.46
CA LEU A 94 16.39 1.80 0.70
C LEU A 94 17.54 2.69 0.24
N GLY A 95 17.63 3.90 0.79
CA GLY A 95 18.79 4.77 0.64
C GLY A 95 19.95 4.35 1.54
N PRO A 96 21.12 5.00 1.43
CA PRO A 96 22.37 4.55 2.05
C PRO A 96 22.30 4.33 3.58
N THR A 97 21.61 5.22 4.31
CA THR A 97 21.47 5.12 5.77
C THR A 97 20.61 3.91 6.14
N ALA A 98 19.46 3.74 5.49
CA ALA A 98 18.60 2.59 5.70
C ALA A 98 19.25 1.27 5.27
N GLN A 99 20.04 1.25 4.18
CA GLN A 99 20.80 0.08 3.76
C GLN A 99 21.89 -0.33 4.76
N THR A 100 22.54 0.65 5.41
CA THR A 100 23.55 0.37 6.43
C THR A 100 22.91 -0.35 7.62
N TRP A 101 21.76 0.13 8.09
CA TRP A 101 20.99 -0.55 9.13
C TRP A 101 20.47 -1.92 8.68
N TYR A 102 20.02 -2.05 7.43
CA TYR A 102 19.50 -3.32 6.90
C TYR A 102 20.50 -4.48 7.04
N ARG A 103 21.80 -4.20 6.88
CA ARG A 103 22.87 -5.19 7.10
C ARG A 103 22.90 -5.69 8.54
N GLU A 104 22.77 -4.79 9.51
CA GLU A 104 22.73 -5.13 10.94
C GLU A 104 21.47 -5.93 11.27
N PHE A 105 20.33 -5.50 10.74
CA PHE A 105 19.05 -6.20 10.84
C PHE A 105 19.10 -7.62 10.28
N LYS A 106 19.69 -7.82 9.09
CA LYS A 106 19.85 -9.17 8.52
C LYS A 106 20.77 -10.05 9.36
N THR A 107 21.79 -9.46 9.99
CA THR A 107 22.71 -10.18 10.89
C THR A 107 22.00 -10.59 12.18
N SER A 108 21.12 -9.75 12.73
CA SER A 108 20.40 -10.04 13.98
C SER A 108 19.38 -11.18 13.85
N LEU A 109 18.85 -11.41 12.65
CA LEU A 109 17.90 -12.50 12.38
C LEU A 109 18.56 -13.88 12.26
N SER A 110 19.89 -13.94 12.09
CA SER A 110 20.63 -15.19 11.85
C SER A 110 20.00 -15.99 10.69
N ASP A 111 19.49 -17.20 10.94
CA ASP A 111 18.86 -18.08 9.92
C ASP A 111 17.35 -17.84 9.74
N ARG A 112 16.74 -16.93 10.51
CA ARG A 112 15.29 -16.69 10.40
C ARG A 112 14.97 -15.85 9.16
N PRO A 113 13.87 -16.13 8.45
CA PRO A 113 13.46 -15.31 7.33
C PRO A 113 13.11 -13.90 7.82
N ALA A 114 13.58 -12.90 7.08
CA ALA A 114 13.20 -11.51 7.26
C ALA A 114 11.82 -11.31 6.60
N THR A 115 10.75 -11.63 7.32
CA THR A 115 9.39 -11.40 6.81
C THR A 115 9.05 -9.91 6.80
N TRP A 116 8.08 -9.52 5.98
CA TRP A 116 7.65 -8.12 5.89
C TRP A 116 7.16 -7.56 7.23
N ILE A 117 6.48 -8.38 8.04
CA ILE A 117 6.00 -8.02 9.38
C ILE A 117 7.18 -7.65 10.29
N ILE A 118 8.20 -8.51 10.36
CA ILE A 118 9.38 -8.29 11.20
C ILE A 118 10.16 -7.06 10.72
N PHE A 119 10.29 -6.89 9.41
CA PHE A 119 10.94 -5.72 8.83
C PHE A 119 10.24 -4.42 9.24
N LYS A 120 8.91 -4.33 9.09
CA LYS A 120 8.14 -3.13 9.47
C LYS A 120 8.29 -2.77 10.94
N GLU A 121 8.29 -3.77 11.81
CA GLU A 121 8.50 -3.55 13.24
C GLU A 121 9.89 -3.00 13.53
N GLN A 122 10.93 -3.64 12.98
CA GLN A 122 12.32 -3.28 13.25
C GLN A 122 12.71 -1.93 12.63
N ILE A 123 12.21 -1.61 11.42
CA ILE A 123 12.50 -0.32 10.79
C ILE A 123 11.83 0.82 11.55
N ARG A 124 10.64 0.59 12.12
CA ARG A 124 9.99 1.55 13.02
C ARG A 124 10.80 1.75 14.28
N GLN A 125 11.21 0.69 14.96
CA GLN A 125 12.05 0.82 16.16
C GLN A 125 13.35 1.58 15.90
N ARG A 126 13.93 1.43 14.70
CA ARG A 126 15.20 2.08 14.35
C ARG A 126 15.06 3.56 14.00
N PHE A 127 14.11 3.88 13.12
CA PHE A 127 14.01 5.20 12.48
C PHE A 127 12.91 6.08 13.07
N ARG A 128 11.97 5.52 13.83
CA ARG A 128 11.08 6.31 14.67
C ARG A 128 11.89 6.82 15.85
N GLY A 129 11.93 8.14 16.04
CA GLY A 129 12.58 8.71 17.22
C GLY A 129 12.00 8.10 18.50
N SER A 130 12.84 7.76 19.48
CA SER A 130 12.39 7.24 20.77
C SER A 130 11.44 8.20 21.50
N ASP A 131 11.51 9.48 21.16
CA ASP A 131 10.65 10.54 21.65
C ASP A 131 9.53 10.93 20.67
N PHE A 132 9.31 10.17 19.59
CA PHE A 132 8.31 10.49 18.56
C PHE A 132 6.92 10.61 19.17
N GLN A 133 6.50 9.62 19.96
CA GLN A 133 5.20 9.67 20.65
C GLN A 133 5.13 10.87 21.59
N HIS A 134 6.19 11.13 22.36
CA HIS A 134 6.24 12.27 23.27
C HIS A 134 6.17 13.61 22.53
N LYS A 135 6.88 13.76 21.41
CA LYS A 135 6.82 14.93 20.51
C LYS A 135 5.45 15.08 19.88
N LEU A 136 4.83 13.99 19.44
CA LEU A 136 3.50 13.98 18.84
C LEU A 136 2.43 14.40 19.85
N LEU A 137 2.46 13.82 21.04
CA LEU A 137 1.59 14.20 22.17
C LEU A 137 1.84 15.64 22.61
N SER A 138 3.10 16.08 22.65
CA SER A 138 3.44 17.49 22.96
C SER A 138 2.89 18.43 21.89
N LYS A 139 2.99 18.08 20.60
CA LYS A 139 2.40 18.88 19.50
C LYS A 139 0.88 18.93 19.60
N LEU A 140 0.24 17.80 19.94
CA LEU A 140 -1.20 17.70 20.11
C LEU A 140 -1.70 18.50 21.31
N TYR A 141 -1.00 18.42 22.45
CA TYR A 141 -1.29 19.21 23.65
C TYR A 141 -1.12 20.72 23.42
N ASN A 142 -0.06 21.11 22.71
CA ASN A 142 0.20 22.52 22.40
C ASN A 142 -0.60 23.03 21.19
N LEU A 143 -1.42 22.19 20.56
CA LEU A 143 -2.24 22.59 19.41
C LEU A 143 -3.35 23.54 19.87
N ARG A 144 -3.18 24.83 19.60
CA ARG A 144 -4.18 25.87 19.87
C ARG A 144 -4.88 26.32 18.59
N TRP A 145 -6.15 26.67 18.72
CA TRP A 145 -6.89 27.32 17.65
C TRP A 145 -6.27 28.69 17.34
N ALA A 146 -5.99 28.94 16.06
CA ALA A 146 -5.29 30.15 15.59
C ALA A 146 -6.10 30.89 14.50
N GLY A 147 -7.44 30.91 14.62
CA GLY A 147 -8.32 31.69 13.76
C GLY A 147 -8.98 30.91 12.61
N SER A 148 -8.32 29.90 12.04
CA SER A 148 -8.94 29.02 11.03
C SER A 148 -9.31 27.67 11.62
N GLN A 149 -10.62 27.37 11.66
CA GLN A 149 -11.13 26.07 12.09
C GLN A 149 -10.62 24.95 11.19
N GLN A 150 -10.65 25.13 9.87
CA GLN A 150 -10.18 24.12 8.91
C GLN A 150 -8.69 23.81 9.12
N ALA A 151 -7.84 24.83 9.27
CA ALA A 151 -6.41 24.62 9.49
C ALA A 151 -6.13 23.90 10.82
N TYR A 152 -6.91 24.20 11.87
CA TYR A 152 -6.84 23.49 13.14
C TYR A 152 -7.26 22.02 12.99
N THR A 153 -8.43 21.76 12.39
CA THR A 153 -8.95 20.41 12.19
C THR A 153 -8.01 19.56 11.35
N THR A 154 -7.46 20.10 10.25
CA THR A 154 -6.50 19.38 9.41
C THR A 154 -5.23 19.02 10.18
N LYS A 155 -4.66 19.97 10.95
CA LYS A 155 -3.48 19.68 11.79
C LYS A 155 -3.79 18.65 12.88
N PHE A 156 -4.97 18.75 13.50
CA PHE A 156 -5.41 17.82 14.53
C PHE A 156 -5.58 16.40 13.98
N GLN A 157 -6.30 16.24 12.86
CA GLN A 157 -6.48 14.94 12.19
C GLN A 157 -5.15 14.34 11.73
N HIS A 158 -4.25 15.17 11.20
CA HIS A 158 -2.92 14.73 10.78
C HIS A 158 -2.06 14.24 11.96
N LEU A 159 -2.17 14.88 13.14
CA LEU A 159 -1.49 14.39 14.34
C LEU A 159 -2.11 13.09 14.86
N LEU A 160 -3.45 12.97 14.79
CA LEU A 160 -4.16 11.75 15.18
C LEU A 160 -3.82 10.56 14.29
N SER A 161 -3.68 10.77 12.97
CA SER A 161 -3.34 9.68 12.03
C SER A 161 -1.93 9.12 12.21
N GLN A 162 -1.06 9.82 12.96
CA GLN A 162 0.30 9.39 13.27
C GLN A 162 0.40 8.60 14.59
N LEU A 163 -0.70 8.46 15.34
CA LEU A 163 -0.73 7.66 16.57
C LEU A 163 -0.87 6.18 16.22
N GLU A 164 0.12 5.39 16.65
CA GLU A 164 0.11 3.94 16.57
C GLU A 164 -0.75 3.38 17.70
N GLU A 165 -2.02 3.09 17.39
CA GLU A 165 -2.88 2.07 18.01
C GLU A 165 -2.75 1.83 19.54
N ASP A 166 -3.00 2.86 20.33
CA ASP A 166 -4.04 2.90 21.37
C ASP A 166 -4.00 4.33 21.90
N LEU A 167 -5.05 5.12 21.61
CA LEU A 167 -5.12 6.49 22.09
C LEU A 167 -4.99 6.46 23.62
N PRO A 168 -3.96 7.08 24.22
CA PRO A 168 -3.92 7.25 25.66
C PRO A 168 -5.24 7.90 26.10
N GLU A 169 -5.79 7.49 27.23
CA GLU A 169 -7.14 7.88 27.64
C GLU A 169 -7.33 9.41 27.67
N GLY A 170 -6.27 10.15 27.97
CA GLY A 170 -6.23 11.62 27.87
C GLY A 170 -6.45 12.17 26.45
N VAL A 171 -5.99 11.47 25.41
CA VAL A 171 -6.24 11.84 24.00
C VAL A 171 -7.66 11.47 23.58
N LYS A 172 -8.24 10.36 24.09
CA LYS A 172 -9.67 10.03 23.88
C LYS A 172 -10.59 11.10 24.46
N GLN A 173 -10.28 11.61 25.66
CA GLN A 173 -11.01 12.73 26.26
C GLN A 173 -10.80 14.05 25.49
N PHE A 174 -9.58 14.32 25.03
CA PHE A 174 -9.28 15.51 24.24
C PHE A 174 -9.97 15.49 22.86
N GLU A 175 -10.00 14.35 22.18
CA GLU A 175 -10.75 14.13 20.95
C GLU A 175 -12.25 14.34 21.16
N SER A 176 -12.81 13.79 22.25
CA SER A 176 -14.21 13.98 22.62
C SER A 176 -14.55 15.45 22.87
N ARG A 177 -13.65 16.17 23.55
CA ARG A 177 -13.79 17.61 23.83
C ARG A 177 -13.64 18.46 22.57
N ASN A 178 -12.72 18.12 21.67
CA ASN A 178 -12.53 18.83 20.40
C ASN A 178 -13.64 18.52 19.38
N LYS A 179 -14.20 17.30 19.35
CA LYS A 179 -15.39 16.99 18.55
C LYS A 179 -16.55 17.90 18.92
N ARG A 180 -16.77 18.17 20.21
CA ARG A 180 -17.78 19.13 20.69
C ARG A 180 -17.50 20.59 20.29
N LEU A 181 -16.23 20.97 20.12
CA LEU A 181 -15.83 22.33 19.74
C LEU A 181 -15.83 22.55 18.21
N CYS A 182 -15.45 21.54 17.43
CA CYS A 182 -15.39 21.61 15.97
C CYS A 182 -16.72 21.24 15.29
N PHE A 183 -17.55 20.41 15.94
CA PHE A 183 -18.92 20.13 15.56
C PHE A 183 -19.81 20.52 16.74
N PRO A 184 -20.12 21.82 16.92
CA PRO A 184 -21.19 22.16 17.84
C PRO A 184 -22.42 21.40 17.35
N GLU A 185 -23.01 20.56 18.20
CA GLU A 185 -24.33 20.05 17.94
C GLU A 185 -25.21 21.27 17.71
N TYR A 186 -25.58 21.52 16.45
CA TYR A 186 -26.59 22.53 16.18
C TYR A 186 -27.80 22.14 16.99
N PRO A 187 -28.35 23.03 17.83
CA PRO A 187 -29.58 22.73 18.53
C PRO A 187 -30.59 22.31 17.47
N ARG A 188 -31.05 21.05 17.55
CA ARG A 188 -32.19 20.62 16.76
C ARG A 188 -33.36 21.47 17.22
N TYR A 189 -33.65 22.53 16.48
CA TYR A 189 -34.92 23.22 16.63
C TYR A 189 -36.00 22.21 16.24
N SER A 190 -36.77 21.77 17.23
CA SER A 190 -38.08 21.20 16.94
C SER A 190 -38.88 22.24 16.16
N ALA A 191 -39.67 21.80 15.19
CA ALA A 191 -40.48 22.64 14.30
C ALA A 191 -41.43 23.63 15.02
N ASN A 192 -41.52 23.57 16.36
CA ASN A 192 -42.34 24.44 17.20
C ASN A 192 -41.55 25.43 18.09
N GLY A 193 -40.28 25.73 17.78
CA GLY A 193 -39.62 26.94 18.28
C GLY A 193 -39.29 27.02 19.78
N ASN A 194 -39.44 25.94 20.56
CA ASN A 194 -39.03 25.93 21.97
C ASN A 194 -37.64 25.29 22.17
N ARG A 195 -36.77 26.02 22.88
CA ARG A 195 -35.45 25.55 23.34
C ARG A 195 -35.64 24.38 24.30
N ILE A 196 -35.17 23.19 23.93
CA ILE A 196 -34.97 22.11 24.90
C ILE A 196 -33.63 22.38 25.59
N SER A 197 -33.70 22.79 26.86
CA SER A 197 -32.52 22.88 27.73
C SER A 197 -32.08 21.45 28.08
N ALA A 198 -30.90 21.04 27.62
CA ALA A 198 -30.27 19.83 28.12
C ALA A 198 -29.61 20.16 29.46
N ALA A 199 -30.21 19.66 30.56
CA ALA A 199 -29.56 19.61 31.85
C ALA A 199 -28.54 18.46 31.87
N PHE A 200 -27.36 18.78 32.40
CA PHE A 200 -26.19 17.99 32.81
C PHE A 200 -26.11 16.50 32.46
#